data_AF-A0A484U2R6-F1
#
_entry.id   AF-A0A484U2R6-F1
#
_cell.length_a   1.000
_cell.length_b   1.000
_cell.length_c   1.000
_cell.angle_alpha   90.00
_cell.angle_beta   90.00
_cell.angle_gamma   90.00
#
_symmetry.space_group_name_H-M   'P 1'
#
loop_
_entity.id
_entity.type
_entity.pdbx_description
1 polymer ?
#
loop_
_entity_poly.entity_id
_entity_poly.type
_entity_poly.pdbx_seq_one_letter_code
_entity_poly.pdbx_strand_id
1 'polypeptide(L)'
;MQRDLFGAANLAATVVIPPAPVLAPHYEWPYPGLSPEDSARAGLSGSSEYAQVIIATILAYPDRAGTDAQVLALLPDDWKRLLGRVAHGSICDRQGRPHGIAVTHVTHEGPGGGFHLAYRITEDGHV
;
A
#
# COMPACT_ATOMS: atom_id res chain seq x y z
N MET A 1 31.87 -15.77 -11.07
CA MET A 1 31.13 -15.00 -10.05
C MET A 1 29.83 -14.53 -10.69
N GLN A 2 28.72 -15.25 -10.50
CA GLN A 2 27.41 -14.93 -11.10
C GLN A 2 26.30 -15.37 -10.12
N ARG A 3 26.41 -14.95 -8.87
CA ARG A 3 25.46 -15.33 -7.80
C ARG A 3 24.43 -14.26 -7.46
N ASP A 4 24.53 -13.07 -8.04
CA ASP A 4 23.72 -11.94 -7.57
C ASP A 4 22.45 -11.67 -8.40
N LEU A 5 22.29 -12.28 -9.58
CA LEU A 5 21.17 -11.99 -10.49
C LEU A 5 19.77 -12.26 -9.90
N PHE A 6 19.68 -13.06 -8.83
CA PHE A 6 18.42 -13.38 -8.13
C PHE A 6 18.41 -12.88 -6.67
N GLY A 7 19.33 -12.00 -6.27
CA GLY A 7 19.30 -11.37 -4.95
C GLY A 7 18.06 -10.50 -4.77
N ALA A 8 17.62 -10.28 -3.53
CA ALA A 8 16.43 -9.47 -3.20
C ALA A 8 16.45 -8.07 -3.85
N ALA A 9 17.64 -7.47 -3.97
CA ALA A 9 17.83 -6.19 -4.66
C ALA A 9 17.50 -6.24 -6.17
N ASN A 10 17.76 -7.37 -6.84
CA ASN A 10 17.43 -7.57 -8.25
C ASN A 10 15.96 -7.96 -8.47
N LEU A 11 15.33 -8.62 -7.49
CA LEU A 11 13.88 -8.90 -7.50
C LEU A 11 13.05 -7.62 -7.33
N ALA A 12 13.50 -6.67 -6.51
CA ALA A 12 12.84 -5.36 -6.36
C ALA A 12 12.75 -4.59 -7.70
N ALA A 13 13.75 -4.72 -8.58
CA ALA A 13 13.75 -4.10 -9.90
C ALA A 13 12.70 -4.65 -10.88
N THR A 14 12.07 -5.79 -10.56
CA THR A 14 11.05 -6.44 -11.41
C THR A 14 9.61 -6.27 -10.93
N VAL A 15 9.37 -5.62 -9.78
CA VAL A 15 8.01 -5.41 -9.27
C VAL A 15 7.34 -4.26 -10.02
N VAL A 16 6.30 -4.58 -10.79
CA VAL A 16 5.49 -3.59 -11.50
C VAL A 16 4.34 -3.15 -10.60
N ILE A 17 4.26 -1.85 -10.31
CA ILE A 17 3.12 -1.26 -9.60
C ILE A 17 1.99 -1.05 -10.62
N PRO A 18 0.78 -1.60 -10.42
CA PRO A 18 -0.33 -1.41 -11.35
C PRO A 18 -0.72 0.07 -11.51
N PRO A 19 -1.05 0.54 -12.73
CA PRO A 19 -1.54 1.90 -12.94
C PRO A 19 -2.92 2.09 -12.30
N ALA A 20 -3.28 3.34 -12.03
CA ALA A 20 -4.58 3.67 -11.45
C ALA A 20 -5.74 3.35 -12.43
N PRO A 21 -6.84 2.74 -11.97
CA PRO A 21 -7.98 2.43 -12.82
C PRO A 21 -8.77 3.69 -13.18
N VAL A 22 -9.65 3.57 -14.17
CA VAL A 22 -10.67 4.58 -14.44
C VAL A 22 -11.76 4.49 -13.37
N LEU A 23 -12.03 5.60 -12.67
CA LEU A 23 -13.07 5.65 -11.64
C LEU A 23 -14.46 5.49 -12.25
N ALA A 24 -15.20 4.48 -11.82
CA ALA A 24 -16.63 4.36 -12.09
C ALA A 24 -17.42 4.88 -10.87
N PRO A 25 -18.18 5.99 -10.96
CA PRO A 25 -18.90 6.53 -9.82
C PRO A 25 -20.03 5.59 -9.34
N HIS A 26 -20.24 5.53 -8.02
CA HIS A 26 -21.29 4.69 -7.42
C HIS A 26 -22.64 5.41 -7.43
N TYR A 27 -23.30 5.47 -8.59
CA TYR A 27 -24.57 6.20 -8.76
C TYR A 27 -25.76 5.54 -8.07
N GLU A 28 -25.76 4.20 -7.96
CA GLU A 28 -26.90 3.47 -7.41
C GLU A 28 -26.94 3.48 -5.88
N TRP A 29 -25.76 3.48 -5.24
CA TRP A 29 -25.61 3.37 -3.78
C TRP A 29 -24.44 4.20 -3.26
N PRO A 30 -24.52 5.55 -3.33
CA PRO A 30 -23.53 6.39 -2.68
C PRO A 30 -23.61 6.23 -1.16
N TYR A 31 -22.48 6.37 -0.48
CA TYR A 31 -22.47 6.42 0.98
C TYR A 31 -23.25 7.65 1.46
N PRO A 32 -23.99 7.55 2.59
CA PRO A 32 -24.75 8.68 3.12
C PRO A 32 -23.87 9.92 3.31
N GLY A 33 -24.25 11.03 2.68
CA GLY A 33 -23.53 12.30 2.78
C GLY A 33 -22.31 12.46 1.86
N LEU A 34 -22.02 11.49 0.99
CA LEU A 34 -20.96 11.57 -0.02
C LEU A 34 -21.52 11.64 -1.44
N SER A 35 -20.77 12.26 -2.35
CA SER A 35 -21.06 12.18 -3.78
C SER A 35 -20.84 10.74 -4.30
N PRO A 36 -21.42 10.36 -5.46
CA PRO A 36 -21.13 9.09 -6.12
C PRO A 36 -19.64 8.86 -6.37
N GLU A 37 -18.90 9.93 -6.70
CA GLU A 37 -17.45 9.86 -6.92
C GLU A 37 -16.68 9.66 -5.63
N ASP A 38 -17.00 10.41 -4.57
CA ASP A 38 -16.35 10.24 -3.27
C ASP A 38 -16.63 8.87 -2.67
N SER A 39 -17.82 8.34 -2.92
CA SER A 39 -18.19 6.98 -2.54
C SER A 39 -17.38 5.93 -3.31
N ALA A 40 -17.19 6.13 -4.61
CA ALA A 40 -16.33 5.26 -5.42
C ALA A 40 -14.86 5.33 -4.98
N ARG A 41 -14.33 6.53 -4.68
CA ARG A 41 -12.96 6.69 -4.15
C ARG A 41 -12.78 5.98 -2.81
N ALA A 42 -13.74 6.14 -1.90
CA ALA A 42 -13.71 5.48 -0.58
C ALA A 42 -13.85 3.95 -0.69
N GLY A 43 -14.67 3.46 -1.64
CA GLY A 43 -14.75 2.04 -1.96
C GLY A 43 -13.42 1.51 -2.53
N LEU A 44 -12.82 2.25 -3.47
CA LEU A 44 -11.55 1.88 -4.09
C LEU A 44 -10.40 1.87 -3.08
N SER A 45 -10.32 2.84 -2.15
CA SER A 45 -9.29 2.84 -1.10
C SER A 45 -9.42 1.63 -0.16
N GLY A 46 -10.62 1.07 0.01
CA GLY A 46 -10.83 -0.15 0.78
C GLY A 46 -10.68 -1.46 -0.01
N SER A 47 -10.37 -1.39 -1.31
CA SER A 47 -10.39 -2.54 -2.21
C SER A 47 -9.13 -3.41 -2.11
N SER A 48 -9.25 -4.66 -2.56
CA SER A 48 -8.08 -5.54 -2.74
C SER A 48 -7.14 -5.02 -3.83
N GLU A 49 -7.65 -4.32 -4.85
CA GLU A 49 -6.86 -3.72 -5.92
C GLU A 49 -5.90 -2.67 -5.36
N TYR A 50 -6.40 -1.75 -4.55
CA TYR A 50 -5.53 -0.74 -3.94
C TYR A 50 -4.56 -1.34 -2.92
N ALA A 51 -4.98 -2.38 -2.18
CA ALA A 51 -4.07 -3.13 -1.30
C ALA A 51 -2.90 -3.75 -2.09
N GLN A 52 -3.14 -4.29 -3.29
CA GLN A 52 -2.08 -4.82 -4.16
C GLN A 52 -1.09 -3.74 -4.62
N VAL A 53 -1.57 -2.51 -4.86
CA VAL A 53 -0.71 -1.37 -5.22
C VAL A 53 0.19 -0.99 -4.04
N ILE A 54 -0.35 -0.96 -2.82
CA ILE A 54 0.43 -0.72 -1.61
C ILE A 54 1.49 -1.81 -1.42
N ILE A 55 1.11 -3.09 -1.56
CA ILE A 55 2.03 -4.23 -1.48
C ILE A 55 3.14 -4.12 -2.54
N ALA A 56 2.78 -3.85 -3.79
CA ALA A 56 3.74 -3.66 -4.86
C ALA A 56 4.70 -2.49 -4.58
N THR A 57 4.20 -1.42 -3.95
CA THR A 57 5.02 -0.27 -3.54
C THR A 57 6.01 -0.65 -2.45
N ILE A 58 5.60 -1.43 -1.45
CA ILE A 58 6.49 -1.94 -0.40
C ILE A 58 7.60 -2.81 -1.00
N LEU A 59 7.24 -3.72 -1.91
CA LEU A 59 8.18 -4.65 -2.54
C LEU A 59 9.12 -3.97 -3.56
N ALA A 60 8.66 -2.92 -4.25
CA ALA A 60 9.49 -2.15 -5.18
C ALA A 60 10.51 -1.26 -4.46
N TYR A 61 10.25 -0.90 -3.21
CA TYR A 61 11.07 0.05 -2.44
C TYR A 61 11.40 -0.46 -1.02
N PRO A 62 12.04 -1.64 -0.88
CA PRO A 62 12.26 -2.31 0.40
C PRO A 62 12.99 -1.43 1.44
N ASP A 63 13.93 -0.59 0.99
CA ASP A 63 14.73 0.28 1.87
C ASP A 63 14.07 1.63 2.21
N ARG A 64 12.95 1.96 1.55
CA ARG A 64 12.29 3.28 1.66
C ARG A 64 10.85 3.18 2.15
N ALA A 65 10.21 2.03 2.03
CA ALA A 65 8.81 1.78 2.36
C ALA A 65 8.64 1.17 3.76
N GLY A 66 9.35 1.70 4.77
CA GLY A 66 9.37 1.14 6.12
C GLY A 66 8.13 1.49 6.96
N THR A 67 7.35 2.51 6.58
CA THR A 67 6.12 2.93 7.27
C THR A 67 4.98 3.25 6.32
N ASP A 68 3.74 3.26 6.80
CA ASP A 68 2.55 3.70 6.04
C ASP A 68 2.68 5.11 5.46
N ALA A 69 3.25 6.05 6.19
CA ALA A 69 3.53 7.39 5.68
C ALA A 69 4.56 7.38 4.54
N GLN A 70 5.61 6.57 4.66
CA GLN A 70 6.63 6.44 3.61
C GLN A 70 6.08 5.75 2.37
N VAL A 71 5.28 4.70 2.54
CA VAL A 71 4.57 4.03 1.45
C VAL A 71 3.65 5.01 0.73
N LEU A 72 2.85 5.81 1.45
CA LEU A 72 2.00 6.83 0.84
C LEU A 72 2.83 7.82 0.01
N ALA A 73 4.01 8.23 0.49
CA ALA A 73 4.90 9.11 -0.26
C ALA A 73 5.42 8.45 -1.56
N LEU A 74 5.60 7.13 -1.57
CA LEU A 74 6.12 6.35 -2.70
C LEU A 74 5.04 5.89 -3.70
N LEU A 75 3.76 6.00 -3.34
CA LEU A 75 2.67 5.64 -4.26
C LEU A 75 2.77 6.42 -5.58
N PRO A 76 2.40 5.80 -6.71
CA PRO A 76 2.29 6.50 -7.99
C PRO A 76 1.37 7.73 -7.93
N ASP A 77 1.72 8.78 -8.66
CA ASP A 77 0.98 10.06 -8.64
C ASP A 77 -0.43 9.97 -9.22
N ASP A 78 -0.67 9.03 -10.14
CA ASP A 78 -2.00 8.75 -10.67
C ASP A 78 -2.93 8.17 -9.59
N TRP A 79 -2.44 7.24 -8.76
CA TRP A 79 -3.16 6.70 -7.61
C TRP A 79 -3.45 7.78 -6.56
N LYS A 80 -2.46 8.61 -6.23
CA LYS A 80 -2.65 9.75 -5.30
C LYS A 80 -3.69 10.73 -5.82
N ARG A 81 -3.67 11.04 -7.11
CA ARG A 81 -4.65 11.94 -7.75
C ARG A 81 -6.05 11.34 -7.79
N LEU A 82 -6.15 10.06 -8.10
CA LEU A 82 -7.42 9.33 -8.17
C LEU A 82 -8.13 9.30 -6.81
N LEU A 83 -7.39 8.92 -5.75
CA LEU A 83 -7.94 8.74 -4.40
C LEU A 83 -8.02 10.05 -3.61
N GLY A 84 -7.14 11.02 -3.88
CA GLY A 84 -7.12 12.30 -3.19
C GLY A 84 -7.02 12.13 -1.67
N ARG A 85 -7.99 12.68 -0.94
CA ARG A 85 -7.99 12.70 0.54
C ARG A 85 -8.11 11.31 1.19
N VAL A 86 -8.55 10.29 0.45
CA VAL A 86 -8.68 8.92 0.98
C VAL A 86 -7.46 8.03 0.65
N ALA A 87 -6.42 8.59 0.03
CA ALA A 87 -5.18 7.86 -0.21
C ALA A 87 -4.47 7.55 1.12
N HIS A 88 -4.03 6.31 1.29
CA HIS A 88 -3.24 5.85 2.43
C HIS A 88 -2.20 4.81 2.01
N GLY A 89 -1.13 4.65 2.78
CA GLY A 89 -0.11 3.62 2.57
C GLY A 89 -0.27 2.43 3.50
N SER A 90 -1.48 2.17 3.99
CA SER A 90 -1.76 1.15 5.02
C SER A 90 -2.30 -0.16 4.47
N ILE A 91 -1.71 -1.28 4.92
CA ILE A 91 -2.25 -2.64 4.78
C ILE A 91 -2.25 -3.35 6.15
N CYS A 92 -3.11 -4.34 6.33
CA CYS A 92 -3.12 -5.16 7.54
C CYS A 92 -2.25 -6.42 7.39
N ASP A 93 -1.93 -7.10 8.51
CA ASP A 93 -1.11 -8.33 8.52
C ASP A 93 -1.65 -9.40 7.57
N ARG A 94 -2.98 -9.56 7.50
CA ARG A 94 -3.63 -10.52 6.59
C ARG A 94 -3.33 -10.24 5.12
N GLN A 95 -3.16 -8.97 4.73
CA GLN A 95 -2.83 -8.57 3.37
C GLN A 95 -1.32 -8.70 3.10
N GLY A 96 -0.47 -8.38 4.09
CA GLY A 96 0.99 -8.43 3.93
C GLY A 96 1.60 -9.83 3.97
N ARG A 97 1.11 -10.69 4.87
CA ARG A 97 1.70 -12.02 5.13
C ARG A 97 1.87 -12.90 3.87
N PRO A 98 0.89 -13.01 2.96
CA PRO A 98 1.05 -13.81 1.73
C PRO A 98 2.19 -13.35 0.81
N HIS A 99 2.69 -12.12 1.01
CA HIS A 99 3.75 -11.51 0.22
C HIS A 99 5.07 -11.40 0.99
N GLY A 100 5.20 -12.08 2.14
CA GLY A 100 6.38 -12.00 2.99
C GLY A 100 6.57 -10.62 3.62
N ILE A 101 5.49 -9.89 3.91
CA ILE A 101 5.54 -8.58 4.56
C ILE A 101 4.98 -8.72 5.98
N ALA A 102 5.83 -8.51 6.97
CA ALA A 102 5.43 -8.35 8.36
C ALA A 102 4.91 -6.93 8.60
N VAL A 103 3.74 -6.81 9.22
CA VAL A 103 3.10 -5.54 9.57
C VAL A 103 3.09 -5.37 11.09
N THR A 104 3.73 -4.32 11.58
CA THR A 104 3.81 -4.01 13.03
C THR A 104 3.06 -2.72 13.33
N HIS A 105 2.21 -2.74 14.35
CA HIS A 105 1.62 -1.52 14.90
C HIS A 105 2.58 -0.91 15.91
N VAL A 106 3.09 0.29 15.60
CA VAL A 106 4.03 1.01 16.47
C VAL A 106 3.28 2.16 17.14
N THR A 107 3.04 2.03 18.43
CA THR A 107 2.38 3.04 19.28
C THR A 107 3.40 3.96 19.93
N HIS A 108 3.10 5.26 19.94
CA HIS A 108 3.90 6.29 20.59
C HIS A 108 3.21 6.78 21.86
N GLU A 109 3.88 6.72 23.00
CA GLU A 109 3.36 7.21 24.29
C GLU A 109 3.64 8.71 24.49
N GLY A 110 2.74 9.41 25.19
CA GLY A 110 2.88 10.83 25.57
C GLY A 110 1.77 11.76 25.05
N PRO A 111 1.82 13.07 25.38
CA PRO A 111 0.86 14.05 24.87
C PRO A 111 0.98 14.18 23.35
N GLY A 112 -0.11 13.89 22.63
CA GLY A 112 -0.09 13.76 21.16
C GLY A 112 0.28 12.35 20.67
N GLY A 113 0.25 11.35 21.56
CA GLY A 113 0.46 9.96 21.24
C GLY A 113 -0.44 9.48 20.10
N GLY A 114 0.12 8.62 19.26
CA GLY A 114 -0.51 8.11 18.05
C GLY A 114 0.10 6.76 17.68
N PHE A 115 -0.20 6.28 16.49
CA PHE A 115 0.41 5.06 15.98
C PHE A 115 0.77 5.22 14.51
N HIS A 116 1.67 4.37 14.05
CA HIS A 116 1.89 4.14 12.63
C HIS A 116 2.05 2.64 12.37
N LEU A 117 1.89 2.26 11.11
CA LEU A 117 2.23 0.91 10.66
C LEU A 117 3.68 0.90 10.16
N ALA A 118 4.43 -0.08 10.61
CA ALA A 118 5.76 -0.38 10.10
C ALA A 118 5.74 -1.67 9.28
N TYR A 119 6.52 -1.69 8.20
CA TYR A 119 6.62 -2.82 7.27
C TYR A 119 8.03 -3.36 7.22
N ARG A 120 8.13 -4.69 7.21
CA ARG A 120 9.40 -5.38 7.02
C ARG A 120 9.20 -6.58 6.11
N ILE A 121 10.00 -6.67 5.05
CA ILE A 121 10.04 -7.87 4.21
C ILE A 121 10.80 -8.95 4.97
N THR A 122 10.18 -10.11 5.13
CA THR A 122 10.75 -11.31 5.76
C THR A 122 11.34 -12.22 4.69
N GLU A 123 12.52 -12.77 4.92
CA GLU A 123 13.23 -13.64 3.97
C GLU A 123 12.51 -14.99 3.70
N ASP A 124 11.43 -15.30 4.43
CA ASP A 124 10.66 -16.54 4.35
C ASP A 124 9.72 -16.64 3.12
N GLY A 125 9.92 -15.83 2.08
CA GLY A 125 9.15 -15.87 0.82
C GLY A 125 9.43 -17.10 -0.07
N HIS A 126 10.26 -18.04 0.40
CA HIS A 126 10.59 -19.29 -0.29
C HIS A 126 10.55 -20.46 0.72
N VAL A 127 9.41 -21.16 0.79
CA VAL A 127 9.37 -22.56 1.25
C VAL A 127 8.77 -23.40 0.13
#